data_AF-A0A942ASF0-F1
#
_entry.id   AF-A0A942ASF0-F1
#
_cell.length_a   1.000
_cell.length_b   1.000
_cell.length_c   1.000
_cell.angle_alpha   90.00
_cell.angle_beta   90.00
_cell.angle_gamma   90.00
#
_symmetry.space_group_name_H-M   'P 1'
#
loop_
_entity.id
_entity.type
_entity.pdbx_description
1 polymer ?
#
loop_
_entity_poly.entity_id
_entity_poly.type
_entity_poly.pdbx_seq_one_letter_code
_entity_poly.pdbx_strand_id
1 'polypeptide(L)'
;MKKFQILVLIVVVFLFSSCLKHRNLYQEKKDVIEEPLYIYPFSSENQGVTVEMVIQTKAGINMEQVKVEIPPLKYNKSWLFILSQDDCKQASYCCTWAALNGRPLSKKYYYDVRQYLNDDLPPDVYTLGKTLGSTDGAGNEVRFNFTTTLAPEWDFMNAKTVVSSGFSQNYYRFFMKSGLVWDNVREMVNYGTGIAFHDVNTEAVNVADSVLVHYASAQDSILKYLSGRRSKVLAEPNGNKTYITAAQRYAPIQIMTAQTQAEKLFPFQVKKDLRGVVLNRNFSEIAATKEFIESQLKLAKEEREAVCVGVHGTGTEWVEFFLWLNDQYGKDGDDSLWFTSLEEYYEYNYYRIHGIIKKVVVDEHTLKLIVTLPAEENFYYPSVTLNLEGMPESAILSVSADDNVKGLSYASYGQGTMFHIDCRKKLVEHATHFVEQYEKFPTEINRRDAVYFTALLKNSPQKEALLKRIK
;
A
#
# COMPACT_ATOMS: atom_id res chain seq x y z
N MET A 1 3.14 75.37 26.97
CA MET A 1 2.07 74.36 26.74
C MET A 1 2.19 73.63 25.39
N LYS A 2 2.35 74.31 24.24
CA LYS A 2 2.40 73.65 22.91
C LYS A 2 3.53 72.60 22.73
N LYS A 3 4.73 72.82 23.29
CA LYS A 3 5.86 71.86 23.16
C LYS A 3 5.68 70.58 23.97
N PHE A 4 4.98 70.63 25.11
CA PHE A 4 4.70 69.46 25.95
C PHE A 4 3.61 68.58 25.33
N GLN A 5 2.59 69.19 24.71
CA GLN A 5 1.55 68.45 23.98
C GLN A 5 2.10 67.72 22.74
N ILE A 6 3.07 68.31 22.03
CA ILE A 6 3.72 67.65 20.89
C ILE A 6 4.55 66.45 21.36
N LEU A 7 5.28 66.57 22.48
CA LEU A 7 6.07 65.47 23.03
C LEU A 7 5.18 64.30 23.47
N VAL A 8 4.05 64.59 24.12
CA VAL A 8 3.07 63.56 24.53
C VAL A 8 2.45 62.87 23.31
N LEU A 9 2.14 63.62 22.24
CA LEU A 9 1.59 63.04 21.02
C LEU A 9 2.59 62.09 20.34
N ILE A 10 3.88 62.46 20.31
CA ILE A 10 4.94 61.62 19.73
C ILE A 10 5.12 60.33 20.54
N VAL A 11 5.15 60.41 21.88
CA VAL A 11 5.27 59.22 22.75
C VAL A 11 4.08 58.29 22.60
N VAL A 12 2.86 58.82 22.45
CA VAL A 12 1.65 58.01 22.21
C VAL A 12 1.71 57.30 20.86
N VAL A 13 2.18 57.96 19.80
CA VAL A 13 2.36 57.34 18.47
C VAL A 13 3.40 56.21 18.52
N PHE A 14 4.50 56.37 19.25
CA PHE A 14 5.50 55.30 19.41
C PHE A 14 4.99 54.12 20.25
N LEU A 15 4.15 54.36 21.26
CA LEU A 15 3.54 53.30 22.08
C LEU A 15 2.46 52.48 21.33
N PHE A 16 1.79 53.08 20.34
CA PHE A 16 0.89 52.32 19.44
C PHE A 16 1.63 51.62 18.29
N SER A 17 2.83 52.09 17.95
CA SER A 17 3.67 51.46 16.92
C SER A 17 4.38 50.20 17.42
N SER A 18 4.66 50.09 18.72
CA SER A 18 5.28 48.92 19.35
C SER A 18 4.33 47.74 19.60
N CYS A 19 3.01 47.94 19.41
CA CYS A 19 1.98 46.88 19.44
C CYS A 19 1.51 46.44 18.04
N LEU A 20 2.19 46.84 16.97
CA LEU A 20 2.02 46.20 15.67
C LEU A 20 2.73 44.86 15.71
N LYS A 21 1.96 43.80 16.02
CA LYS A 21 2.34 42.41 15.76
C LYS A 21 2.93 42.38 14.35
N HIS A 22 4.21 42.06 14.22
CA HIS A 22 4.90 41.98 12.94
C HIS A 22 4.18 40.90 12.11
N ARG A 23 3.15 41.31 11.35
CA ARG A 23 2.64 40.48 10.27
C ARG A 23 3.74 40.53 9.24
N ASN A 24 4.45 39.41 9.13
CA ASN A 24 5.41 39.20 8.07
C ASN A 24 4.64 39.32 6.75
N LEU A 25 4.60 40.54 6.16
CA LEU A 25 3.89 40.83 4.92
C LEU A 25 4.60 40.22 3.70
N TYR A 26 5.82 39.73 3.91
CA TYR A 26 6.57 38.91 2.98
C TYR A 26 6.72 37.53 3.59
N GLN A 27 5.83 36.61 3.22
CA GLN A 27 6.19 35.20 3.25
C GLN A 27 7.33 35.06 2.23
N GLU A 28 8.53 34.71 2.71
CA GLU A 28 9.59 34.27 1.80
C GLU A 28 8.99 33.21 0.89
N LYS A 29 9.10 33.44 -0.42
CA LYS A 29 8.59 32.52 -1.43
C LYS A 29 9.41 31.24 -1.28
N LYS A 30 8.88 30.23 -0.59
CA LYS A 30 9.49 28.91 -0.59
C LYS A 30 9.56 28.44 -2.03
N ASP A 31 10.74 28.05 -2.49
CA ASP A 31 10.88 27.41 -3.78
C ASP A 31 10.02 26.14 -3.80
N VAL A 32 9.22 26.00 -4.86
CA VAL A 32 8.34 24.84 -5.02
C VAL A 32 9.22 23.61 -5.22
N ILE A 33 8.99 22.56 -4.43
CA ILE A 33 9.66 21.28 -4.56
C ILE A 33 9.21 20.63 -5.88
N GLU A 34 10.02 20.84 -6.92
CA GLU A 34 9.84 20.28 -8.27
C GLU A 34 10.72 19.05 -8.52
N GLU A 35 11.47 18.58 -7.52
CA GLU A 35 12.34 17.41 -7.66
C GLU A 35 11.57 16.18 -8.16
N PRO A 36 12.19 15.32 -8.98
CA PRO A 36 11.57 14.07 -9.40
C PRO A 36 11.11 13.25 -8.18
N LEU A 37 9.87 12.76 -8.22
CA LEU A 37 9.41 11.83 -7.20
C LEU A 37 10.16 10.51 -7.35
N TYR A 38 10.55 9.94 -6.21
CA TYR A 38 11.06 8.58 -6.20
C TYR A 38 9.97 7.60 -6.66
N ILE A 39 10.39 6.55 -7.36
CA ILE A 39 9.52 5.44 -7.74
C ILE A 39 10.34 4.18 -7.54
N TYR A 40 9.78 3.20 -6.84
CA TYR A 40 10.38 1.87 -6.76
C TYR A 40 10.73 1.36 -8.17
N PRO A 41 11.93 0.82 -8.41
CA PRO A 41 12.38 0.41 -9.74
C PRO A 41 11.77 -0.94 -10.15
N PHE A 42 10.46 -0.95 -10.44
CA PHE A 42 9.67 -2.14 -10.74
C PHE A 42 10.24 -2.98 -11.90
N SER A 43 10.80 -2.33 -12.93
CA SER A 43 11.44 -3.04 -14.06
C SER A 43 12.66 -3.88 -13.67
N SER A 44 13.22 -3.66 -12.49
CA SER A 44 14.40 -4.38 -11.99
C SER A 44 14.07 -5.54 -11.05
N GLU A 45 12.78 -5.73 -10.74
CA GLU A 45 12.31 -6.73 -9.79
C GLU A 45 12.55 -8.17 -10.28
N ASN A 46 12.64 -9.09 -9.33
CA ASN A 46 12.89 -10.50 -9.58
C ASN A 46 11.77 -11.13 -10.43
N GLN A 47 12.15 -11.86 -11.48
CA GLN A 47 11.25 -12.71 -12.27
C GLN A 47 11.27 -14.14 -11.71
N GLY A 48 10.93 -14.26 -10.43
CA GLY A 48 11.08 -15.46 -9.62
C GLY A 48 12.36 -15.44 -8.81
N VAL A 49 12.33 -16.10 -7.65
CA VAL A 49 13.44 -16.09 -6.70
C VAL A 49 13.53 -17.42 -5.96
N THR A 50 14.75 -17.89 -5.74
CA THR A 50 15.04 -18.99 -4.81
C THR A 50 15.87 -18.41 -3.67
N VAL A 51 15.45 -18.72 -2.45
CA VAL A 51 16.11 -18.26 -1.23
C VAL A 51 16.47 -19.43 -0.33
N GLU A 52 17.60 -19.30 0.35
CA GLU A 52 18.02 -20.19 1.42
C GLU A 52 17.90 -19.52 2.79
N MET A 53 17.32 -20.25 3.74
CA MET A 53 17.34 -19.90 5.16
C MET A 53 17.94 -21.05 5.95
N VAL A 54 18.79 -20.73 6.93
CA VAL A 54 19.35 -21.69 7.88
C VAL A 54 18.88 -21.31 9.28
N ILE A 55 18.23 -22.25 9.94
CA ILE A 55 17.68 -22.10 11.28
C ILE A 55 18.44 -23.03 12.21
N GLN A 56 19.08 -22.46 13.22
CA GLN A 56 19.76 -23.22 14.26
C GLN A 56 18.87 -23.29 15.49
N THR A 57 18.75 -24.46 16.10
CA THR A 57 17.91 -24.69 17.27
C THR A 57 18.69 -25.29 18.43
N LYS A 58 18.08 -25.25 19.62
CA LYS A 58 18.46 -26.07 20.76
C LYS A 58 18.24 -27.56 20.44
N ALA A 59 18.83 -28.42 21.25
CA ALA A 59 18.57 -29.86 21.22
C ALA A 59 17.09 -30.18 21.50
N GLY A 60 16.63 -31.34 21.03
CA GLY A 60 15.28 -31.86 21.32
C GLY A 60 14.21 -31.57 20.26
N ILE A 61 14.58 -30.93 19.14
CA ILE A 61 13.69 -30.79 17.98
C ILE A 61 13.89 -31.97 17.04
N ASN A 62 12.81 -32.68 16.72
CA ASN A 62 12.83 -33.67 15.66
C ASN A 62 12.68 -32.99 14.31
N MET A 63 13.81 -32.63 13.69
CA MET A 63 13.85 -31.90 12.41
C MET A 63 13.09 -32.59 11.28
N GLU A 64 13.02 -33.93 11.30
CA GLU A 64 12.29 -34.70 10.30
C GLU A 64 10.77 -34.53 10.43
N GLN A 65 10.27 -34.27 11.63
CA GLN A 65 8.84 -34.07 11.91
C GLN A 65 8.38 -32.62 11.74
N VAL A 66 9.30 -31.65 11.61
CA VAL A 66 8.94 -30.25 11.33
C VAL A 66 8.22 -30.17 9.99
N LYS A 67 6.99 -29.67 10.00
CA LYS A 67 6.21 -29.42 8.76
C LYS A 67 6.34 -27.98 8.37
N VAL A 68 6.47 -27.73 7.06
CA VAL A 68 6.64 -26.39 6.50
C VAL A 68 5.59 -26.15 5.44
N GLU A 69 4.84 -25.06 5.57
CA GLU A 69 3.79 -24.68 4.60
C GLU A 69 3.63 -23.17 4.46
N ILE A 70 3.10 -22.74 3.32
CA ILE A 70 2.59 -21.37 3.12
C ILE A 70 1.10 -21.36 3.54
N PRO A 71 0.71 -20.58 4.56
CA PRO A 71 -0.68 -20.57 5.03
C PRO A 71 -1.63 -19.92 4.01
N PRO A 72 -2.95 -20.18 4.08
CA PRO A 72 -3.93 -19.65 3.13
C PRO A 72 -3.93 -18.12 2.97
N LEU A 73 -3.64 -17.39 4.05
CA LEU A 73 -3.52 -15.93 4.06
C LEU A 73 -2.16 -15.52 4.61
N LYS A 74 -1.58 -14.46 4.04
CA LYS A 74 -0.31 -13.88 4.51
C LYS A 74 -0.45 -13.47 5.98
N TYR A 75 0.64 -13.56 6.73
CA TYR A 75 0.73 -13.22 8.15
C TYR A 75 -0.18 -14.07 9.07
N ASN A 76 -0.66 -15.22 8.58
CA ASN A 76 -1.62 -16.07 9.29
C ASN A 76 -2.92 -15.37 9.69
N LYS A 77 -3.33 -14.33 8.95
CA LYS A 77 -4.60 -13.63 9.18
C LYS A 77 -5.77 -14.59 8.99
N SER A 78 -6.88 -14.29 9.66
CA SER A 78 -8.04 -15.19 9.72
C SER A 78 -9.13 -14.85 8.69
N TRP A 79 -9.05 -13.69 8.06
CA TRP A 79 -9.96 -13.28 6.99
C TRP A 79 -9.32 -12.20 6.09
N LEU A 80 -9.90 -12.02 4.92
CA LEU A 80 -9.37 -11.19 3.84
C LEU A 80 -10.35 -10.07 3.48
N PHE A 81 -9.84 -8.85 3.38
CA PHE A 81 -10.53 -7.69 2.84
C PHE A 81 -9.76 -7.18 1.62
N ILE A 82 -10.44 -7.04 0.48
CA ILE A 82 -9.86 -6.48 -0.75
C ILE A 82 -10.67 -5.26 -1.14
N LEU A 83 -10.00 -4.12 -1.28
CA LEU A 83 -10.61 -2.89 -1.80
C LEU A 83 -10.10 -2.59 -3.21
N SER A 84 -11.04 -2.31 -4.10
CA SER A 84 -10.79 -1.73 -5.42
C SER A 84 -11.51 -0.39 -5.56
N GLN A 85 -10.77 0.68 -5.86
CA GLN A 85 -11.32 2.01 -6.07
C GLN A 85 -11.29 2.39 -7.55
N ASP A 86 -12.48 2.62 -8.10
CA ASP A 86 -12.72 2.80 -9.53
C ASP A 86 -12.63 4.27 -9.97
N ASP A 87 -12.74 4.49 -11.28
CA ASP A 87 -12.74 5.77 -11.99
C ASP A 87 -11.49 6.64 -11.85
N CYS A 88 -10.34 6.09 -11.43
CA CYS A 88 -9.11 6.86 -11.23
C CYS A 88 -9.33 8.11 -10.36
N LYS A 89 -10.21 8.04 -9.34
CA LYS A 89 -10.59 9.23 -8.55
C LYS A 89 -9.40 9.84 -7.80
N GLN A 90 -9.31 11.17 -7.79
CA GLN A 90 -8.30 11.89 -6.97
C GLN A 90 -8.38 11.52 -5.47
N ALA A 91 -9.60 11.19 -4.99
CA ALA A 91 -9.84 10.72 -3.63
C ALA A 91 -9.04 9.45 -3.26
N SER A 92 -8.64 8.61 -4.23
CA SER A 92 -7.74 7.48 -3.95
C SER A 92 -6.44 7.93 -3.30
N TYR A 93 -5.92 9.10 -3.67
CA TYR A 93 -4.72 9.67 -3.06
C TYR A 93 -5.05 10.40 -1.74
N CYS A 94 -5.83 11.47 -1.81
CA CYS A 94 -5.98 12.41 -0.69
C CYS A 94 -7.01 12.01 0.37
N CYS A 95 -7.72 10.89 0.16
CA CYS A 95 -8.67 10.33 1.13
C CYS A 95 -8.27 8.91 1.52
N THR A 96 -8.33 7.95 0.58
CA THR A 96 -8.05 6.53 0.87
C THR A 96 -6.58 6.34 1.27
N TRP A 97 -5.63 6.54 0.34
CA TRP A 97 -4.20 6.36 0.62
C TRP A 97 -3.74 7.25 1.78
N ALA A 98 -4.23 8.49 1.83
CA ALA A 98 -3.92 9.44 2.89
C ALA A 98 -4.33 8.92 4.28
N ALA A 99 -5.54 8.39 4.43
CA ALA A 99 -6.01 7.85 5.71
C ALA A 99 -5.16 6.64 6.14
N LEU A 100 -4.89 5.70 5.23
CA LEU A 100 -4.12 4.50 5.53
C LEU A 100 -2.67 4.83 5.95
N ASN A 101 -2.08 5.86 5.34
CA ASN A 101 -0.68 6.28 5.57
C ASN A 101 -0.54 7.44 6.57
N GLY A 102 -1.62 7.76 7.30
CA GLY A 102 -1.66 8.78 8.34
C GLY A 102 -1.22 10.17 7.83
N ARG A 103 -1.62 10.50 6.61
CA ARG A 103 -1.41 11.79 5.95
C ARG A 103 -2.53 12.78 6.31
N PRO A 104 -2.35 14.07 5.98
CA PRO A 104 -3.41 15.04 6.13
C PRO A 104 -4.66 14.66 5.32
N LEU A 105 -5.83 14.94 5.88
CA LEU A 105 -7.14 14.68 5.29
C LEU A 105 -7.94 15.97 5.22
N SER A 106 -8.89 16.06 4.29
CA SER A 106 -9.81 17.19 4.18
C SER A 106 -11.24 16.68 4.07
N LYS A 107 -12.19 17.40 4.66
CA LYS A 107 -13.62 17.02 4.62
C LYS A 107 -14.29 17.48 3.33
N LYS A 108 -13.74 18.52 2.69
CA LYS A 108 -14.40 19.21 1.56
C LYS A 108 -13.54 19.28 0.30
N TYR A 109 -12.23 19.13 0.43
CA TYR A 109 -11.27 19.42 -0.62
C TYR A 109 -10.38 18.23 -0.94
N TYR A 110 -9.62 18.37 -2.01
CA TYR A 110 -8.72 17.38 -2.57
C TYR A 110 -7.35 18.01 -2.77
N TYR A 111 -6.29 17.24 -2.56
CA TYR A 111 -4.94 17.73 -2.81
C TYR A 111 -4.12 16.66 -3.54
N ASP A 112 -3.03 17.09 -4.19
CA ASP A 112 -2.06 16.20 -4.83
C ASP A 112 -0.76 16.13 -4.03
N VAL A 113 0.09 15.15 -4.35
CA VAL A 113 1.39 14.99 -3.68
C VAL A 113 2.26 16.24 -3.75
N ARG A 114 2.22 16.99 -4.86
CA ARG A 114 3.00 18.24 -4.99
C ARG A 114 2.52 19.34 -4.04
N GLN A 115 1.22 19.40 -3.77
CA GLN A 115 0.66 20.29 -2.76
C GLN A 115 1.08 19.86 -1.36
N TYR A 116 1.00 18.56 -1.06
CA TYR A 116 1.44 17.99 0.22
C TYR A 116 2.92 18.25 0.51
N LEU A 117 3.82 17.95 -0.44
CA LEU A 117 5.26 18.15 -0.27
C LEU A 117 5.62 19.62 -0.02
N ASN A 118 4.82 20.54 -0.55
CA ASN A 118 5.04 21.99 -0.42
C ASN A 118 4.27 22.64 0.73
N ASP A 119 3.65 21.85 1.62
CA ASP A 119 2.83 22.35 2.72
C ASP A 119 1.71 23.32 2.25
N ASP A 120 1.23 23.10 1.02
CA ASP A 120 0.08 23.80 0.46
C ASP A 120 -1.15 22.90 0.64
N LEU A 121 -1.72 22.92 1.85
CA LEU A 121 -2.83 22.04 2.21
C LEU A 121 -4.18 22.79 2.28
N PRO A 122 -5.31 22.08 2.12
CA PRO A 122 -6.64 22.66 2.30
C PRO A 122 -6.83 23.30 3.69
N PRO A 123 -7.74 24.29 3.81
CA PRO A 123 -7.93 25.03 5.06
C PRO A 123 -8.63 24.24 6.17
N ASP A 124 -9.28 23.12 5.85
CA ASP A 124 -10.02 22.26 6.76
C ASP A 124 -9.26 20.96 7.10
N VAL A 125 -7.93 21.01 6.96
CA VAL A 125 -7.08 19.85 7.12
C VAL A 125 -7.13 19.28 8.54
N TYR A 126 -7.21 17.96 8.65
CA TYR A 126 -7.12 17.22 9.90
C TYR A 126 -6.28 15.95 9.72
N THR A 127 -5.95 15.26 10.80
CA THR A 127 -5.25 13.95 10.74
C THR A 127 -5.93 12.97 11.69
N LEU A 128 -5.78 11.68 11.44
CA LEU A 128 -6.19 10.63 12.39
C LEU A 128 -5.19 10.44 13.55
N GLY A 129 -4.01 11.08 13.48
CA GLY A 129 -2.92 10.90 14.44
C GLY A 129 -2.17 9.56 14.32
N LYS A 130 -2.63 8.63 13.48
CA LYS A 130 -2.04 7.31 13.27
C LYS A 130 -2.18 6.82 11.82
N THR A 131 -1.39 5.81 11.46
CA THR A 131 -1.56 4.98 10.26
C THR A 131 -2.56 3.86 10.55
N LEU A 132 -3.17 3.30 9.50
CA LEU A 132 -4.15 2.23 9.62
C LEU A 132 -3.59 0.95 9.00
N GLY A 133 -3.64 -0.16 9.74
CA GLY A 133 -2.94 -1.38 9.36
C GLY A 133 -3.25 -2.56 10.26
N SER A 134 -2.59 -3.67 9.95
CA SER A 134 -2.44 -4.86 10.80
C SER A 134 -0.96 -4.99 11.21
N THR A 135 -0.59 -6.08 11.86
CA THR A 135 0.82 -6.49 12.02
C THR A 135 1.15 -7.68 11.12
N ASP A 136 2.44 -7.97 10.94
CA ASP A 136 2.92 -9.18 10.28
C ASP A 136 2.83 -10.44 11.17
N GLY A 137 2.30 -10.33 12.38
CA GLY A 137 2.28 -11.38 13.41
C GLY A 137 3.59 -11.50 14.21
N ALA A 138 4.63 -10.75 13.81
CA ALA A 138 5.95 -10.71 14.45
C ALA A 138 6.32 -9.30 14.94
N GLY A 139 5.31 -8.47 15.20
CA GLY A 139 5.45 -7.15 15.82
C GLY A 139 5.79 -6.00 14.86
N ASN A 140 5.83 -6.23 13.55
CA ASN A 140 6.01 -5.15 12.57
C ASN A 140 4.67 -4.70 12.01
N GLU A 141 4.51 -3.39 11.82
CA GLU A 141 3.33 -2.82 11.17
C GLU A 141 3.25 -3.28 9.70
N VAL A 142 2.04 -3.61 9.25
CA VAL A 142 1.65 -3.81 7.85
C VAL A 142 0.47 -2.89 7.57
N ARG A 143 0.73 -1.78 6.88
CA ARG A 143 -0.34 -0.82 6.55
C ARG A 143 -1.34 -1.44 5.58
N PHE A 144 -2.61 -1.09 5.73
CA PHE A 144 -3.64 -1.52 4.80
C PHE A 144 -3.33 -1.06 3.38
N ASN A 145 -3.69 -1.88 2.40
CA ASN A 145 -3.48 -1.57 1.00
C ASN A 145 -4.71 -1.85 0.14
N PHE A 146 -4.74 -1.25 -1.04
CA PHE A 146 -5.87 -1.34 -1.95
C PHE A 146 -5.42 -1.29 -3.41
N THR A 147 -6.35 -1.55 -4.33
CA THR A 147 -6.16 -1.35 -5.76
C THR A 147 -6.87 -0.08 -6.20
N THR A 148 -6.21 0.79 -6.96
CA THR A 148 -6.88 1.90 -7.67
C THR A 148 -6.85 1.65 -9.16
N THR A 149 -7.94 1.99 -9.85
CA THR A 149 -7.97 1.97 -11.31
C THR A 149 -7.24 3.18 -11.89
N LEU A 150 -6.70 3.05 -13.10
CA LEU A 150 -6.03 4.14 -13.80
C LEU A 150 -6.76 4.50 -15.09
N ALA A 151 -6.59 5.75 -15.53
CA ALA A 151 -7.08 6.27 -16.81
C ALA A 151 -5.90 6.71 -17.70
N PRO A 152 -4.94 5.80 -18.00
CA PRO A 152 -3.60 6.15 -18.48
C PRO A 152 -3.56 6.75 -19.89
N GLU A 153 -4.66 6.67 -20.64
CA GLU A 153 -4.81 7.25 -21.97
C GLU A 153 -5.38 8.68 -21.92
N TRP A 154 -5.84 9.17 -20.78
CA TRP A 154 -6.42 10.51 -20.66
C TRP A 154 -5.38 11.54 -20.22
N ASP A 155 -5.33 12.67 -20.95
CA ASP A 155 -4.36 13.74 -20.73
C ASP A 155 -4.43 14.37 -19.33
N PHE A 156 -5.57 14.29 -18.64
CA PHE A 156 -5.69 14.84 -17.30
C PHE A 156 -4.72 14.18 -16.31
N MET A 157 -4.27 12.94 -16.55
CA MET A 157 -3.25 12.30 -15.69
C MET A 157 -1.89 13.01 -15.79
N ASN A 158 -1.63 13.75 -16.87
CA ASN A 158 -0.44 14.57 -17.07
C ASN A 158 -0.59 16.01 -16.54
N ALA A 159 -1.77 16.37 -15.99
CA ALA A 159 -2.03 17.72 -15.54
C ALA A 159 -1.04 18.14 -14.43
N LYS A 160 -0.48 19.34 -14.55
CA LYS A 160 0.36 19.91 -13.49
C LYS A 160 -0.48 20.27 -12.27
N THR A 161 0.09 20.12 -11.09
CA THR A 161 -0.52 20.58 -9.84
C THR A 161 -0.17 22.04 -9.60
N VAL A 162 -1.18 22.85 -9.31
CA VAL A 162 -0.97 24.24 -8.89
C VAL A 162 -0.66 24.26 -7.39
N VAL A 163 0.55 24.71 -7.05
CA VAL A 163 1.02 24.89 -5.68
C VAL A 163 1.13 26.38 -5.39
N SER A 164 0.51 26.83 -4.29
CA SER A 164 0.51 28.22 -3.86
C SER A 164 0.43 28.33 -2.34
N SER A 165 1.46 27.83 -1.64
CA SER A 165 1.54 27.82 -0.19
C SER A 165 1.29 29.20 0.42
N GLY A 166 0.45 29.27 1.45
CA GLY A 166 0.06 30.53 2.12
C GLY A 166 -1.03 31.34 1.42
N PHE A 167 -1.42 31.00 0.18
CA PHE A 167 -2.51 31.69 -0.51
C PHE A 167 -3.89 31.24 0.01
N SER A 168 -4.68 32.22 0.47
CA SER A 168 -5.97 32.00 1.15
C SER A 168 -7.14 32.80 0.57
N GLN A 169 -6.97 33.52 -0.54
CA GLN A 169 -8.07 34.27 -1.15
C GLN A 169 -9.14 33.36 -1.77
N ASN A 170 -8.74 32.20 -2.28
CA ASN A 170 -9.64 31.11 -2.70
C ASN A 170 -8.92 29.74 -2.60
N TYR A 171 -9.70 28.67 -2.78
CA TYR A 171 -9.23 27.28 -2.64
C TYR A 171 -9.49 26.45 -3.90
N TYR A 172 -9.60 27.07 -5.08
CA TYR A 172 -9.92 26.37 -6.33
C TYR A 172 -8.87 25.32 -6.72
N ARG A 173 -7.61 25.53 -6.34
CA ARG A 173 -6.53 24.56 -6.52
C ARG A 173 -6.75 23.23 -5.78
N PHE A 174 -7.68 23.21 -4.83
CA PHE A 174 -8.07 22.03 -4.06
C PHE A 174 -9.47 21.49 -4.42
N PHE A 175 -10.07 21.96 -5.51
CA PHE A 175 -11.29 21.34 -6.04
C PHE A 175 -10.94 20.01 -6.71
N MET A 176 -11.89 19.07 -6.69
CA MET A 176 -11.68 17.75 -7.27
C MET A 176 -11.29 17.86 -8.75
N LYS A 177 -10.17 17.25 -9.11
CA LYS A 177 -9.74 17.07 -10.49
C LYS A 177 -10.50 15.92 -11.16
N SER A 178 -10.38 15.81 -12.49
CA SER A 178 -10.96 14.70 -13.27
C SER A 178 -10.52 13.32 -12.77
N GLY A 179 -9.33 13.21 -12.17
CA GLY A 179 -8.82 11.99 -11.56
C GLY A 179 -7.43 12.19 -10.96
N LEU A 180 -6.74 11.09 -10.68
CA LEU A 180 -5.35 11.07 -10.25
C LEU A 180 -4.45 11.64 -11.34
N VAL A 181 -3.47 12.44 -10.94
CA VAL A 181 -2.30 12.75 -11.76
C VAL A 181 -1.21 11.70 -11.55
N TRP A 182 -0.31 11.50 -12.52
CA TRP A 182 0.76 10.51 -12.43
C TRP A 182 1.63 10.65 -11.19
N ASP A 183 1.85 11.89 -10.72
CA ASP A 183 2.61 12.14 -9.49
C ASP A 183 1.95 11.51 -8.25
N ASN A 184 0.61 11.54 -8.14
CA ASN A 184 -0.10 10.87 -7.05
C ASN A 184 0.08 9.35 -7.14
N VAL A 185 -0.03 8.79 -8.35
CA VAL A 185 0.14 7.35 -8.58
C VAL A 185 1.55 6.89 -8.21
N ARG A 186 2.59 7.65 -8.61
CA ARG A 186 3.99 7.39 -8.28
C ARG A 186 4.24 7.30 -6.78
N GLU A 187 3.66 8.24 -6.03
CA GLU A 187 3.74 8.22 -4.57
C GLU A 187 3.04 6.99 -4.01
N MET A 188 1.80 6.72 -4.43
CA MET A 188 1.00 5.60 -3.92
C MET A 188 1.66 4.24 -4.12
N VAL A 189 2.27 4.00 -5.30
CA VAL A 189 2.90 2.71 -5.60
C VAL A 189 4.14 2.41 -4.76
N ASN A 190 4.83 3.43 -4.22
CA ASN A 190 5.92 3.22 -3.25
C ASN A 190 5.41 2.63 -1.93
N TYR A 191 4.14 2.82 -1.60
CA TYR A 191 3.50 2.22 -0.42
C TYR A 191 2.80 0.89 -0.76
N GLY A 192 3.04 0.34 -1.95
CA GLY A 192 2.51 -0.95 -2.38
C GLY A 192 1.08 -0.89 -2.93
N THR A 193 0.51 0.29 -3.20
CA THR A 193 -0.82 0.38 -3.82
C THR A 193 -0.85 -0.35 -5.17
N GLY A 194 -1.87 -1.20 -5.33
CA GLY A 194 -2.12 -1.97 -6.54
C GLY A 194 -2.75 -1.10 -7.62
N ILE A 195 -2.58 -1.48 -8.88
CA ILE A 195 -3.13 -0.75 -10.03
C ILE A 195 -3.92 -1.66 -10.95
N ALA A 196 -5.05 -1.16 -11.47
CA ALA A 196 -5.90 -1.91 -12.40
C ALA A 196 -6.27 -1.09 -13.64
N PHE A 197 -6.49 -1.80 -14.74
CA PHE A 197 -7.27 -1.30 -15.87
C PHE A 197 -8.74 -1.11 -15.47
N HIS A 198 -9.42 -0.20 -16.16
CA HIS A 198 -10.85 0.04 -16.04
C HIS A 198 -11.40 0.45 -17.42
N ASP A 199 -11.98 1.64 -17.56
CA ASP A 199 -12.31 2.23 -18.86
C ASP A 199 -11.06 2.47 -19.71
N VAL A 200 -11.21 2.27 -21.02
CA VAL A 200 -10.20 2.60 -22.03
C VAL A 200 -10.73 3.67 -22.99
N ASN A 201 -9.85 4.45 -23.60
CA ASN A 201 -10.22 5.67 -24.33
C ASN A 201 -10.66 5.37 -25.77
N THR A 202 -11.79 4.67 -25.90
CA THR A 202 -12.37 4.28 -27.19
C THR A 202 -13.87 4.55 -27.23
N GLU A 203 -14.41 4.94 -28.38
CA GLU A 203 -15.87 5.04 -28.57
C GLU A 203 -16.51 3.66 -28.78
N ALA A 204 -15.74 2.68 -29.28
CA ALA A 204 -16.20 1.34 -29.57
C ALA A 204 -16.07 0.40 -28.36
N VAL A 205 -16.54 0.81 -27.19
CA VAL A 205 -16.40 0.07 -25.91
C VAL A 205 -17.09 -1.29 -25.89
N ASN A 206 -17.96 -1.58 -26.86
CA ASN A 206 -18.64 -2.87 -27.03
C ASN A 206 -17.98 -3.76 -28.09
N VAL A 207 -16.79 -3.40 -28.57
CA VAL A 207 -16.00 -4.18 -29.53
C VAL A 207 -14.71 -4.64 -28.84
N ALA A 208 -14.61 -5.94 -28.55
CA ALA A 208 -13.48 -6.51 -27.79
C ALA A 208 -12.12 -6.26 -28.46
N ASP A 209 -12.05 -6.25 -29.80
CA ASP A 209 -10.81 -5.93 -30.51
C ASP A 209 -10.37 -4.49 -30.29
N SER A 210 -11.33 -3.55 -30.24
CA SER A 210 -11.05 -2.14 -29.93
C SER A 210 -10.50 -2.01 -28.52
N VAL A 211 -11.22 -2.59 -27.54
CA VAL A 211 -10.80 -2.56 -26.13
C VAL A 211 -9.41 -3.16 -25.94
N LEU A 212 -9.12 -4.28 -26.61
CA LEU A 212 -7.80 -4.95 -26.56
C LEU A 212 -6.67 -4.04 -27.04
N VAL A 213 -6.86 -3.34 -28.16
CA VAL A 213 -5.85 -2.38 -28.68
C VAL A 213 -5.57 -1.29 -27.65
N HIS A 214 -6.62 -0.77 -27.01
CA HIS A 214 -6.45 0.26 -26.00
C HIS A 214 -5.85 -0.24 -24.67
N TYR A 215 -6.01 -1.52 -24.31
CA TYR A 215 -5.23 -2.10 -23.20
C TYR A 215 -3.72 -2.04 -23.46
N ALA A 216 -3.28 -2.24 -24.70
CA ALA A 216 -1.88 -2.11 -25.06
C ALA A 216 -1.41 -0.65 -24.90
N SER A 217 -2.14 0.31 -25.46
CA SER A 217 -1.86 1.75 -25.32
C SER A 217 -1.81 2.20 -23.86
N ALA A 218 -2.79 1.77 -23.07
CA ALA A 218 -2.86 2.03 -21.64
C ALA A 218 -1.66 1.46 -20.89
N GLN A 219 -1.24 0.24 -21.22
CA GLN A 219 -0.07 -0.39 -20.60
C GLN A 219 1.24 0.34 -20.94
N ASP A 220 1.41 0.82 -22.17
CA ASP A 220 2.60 1.58 -22.58
C ASP A 220 2.73 2.88 -21.76
N SER A 221 1.61 3.57 -21.52
CA SER A 221 1.56 4.70 -20.60
C SER A 221 1.96 4.29 -19.18
N ILE A 222 1.35 3.24 -18.61
CA ILE A 222 1.70 2.76 -17.26
C ILE A 222 3.21 2.46 -17.15
N LEU A 223 3.76 1.74 -18.13
CA LEU A 223 5.18 1.41 -18.22
C LEU A 223 6.09 2.65 -18.19
N LYS A 224 5.74 3.66 -19.00
CA LYS A 224 6.47 4.92 -19.11
C LYS A 224 6.48 5.70 -17.79
N TYR A 225 5.34 5.78 -17.10
CA TYR A 225 5.19 6.67 -15.95
C TYR A 225 5.57 6.04 -14.61
N LEU A 226 5.62 4.71 -14.51
CA LEU A 226 5.80 3.97 -13.25
C LEU A 226 7.04 3.07 -13.24
N SER A 227 8.18 3.56 -13.75
CA SER A 227 9.48 2.87 -13.65
C SER A 227 9.43 1.42 -14.19
N GLY A 228 8.75 1.25 -15.33
CA GLY A 228 8.53 -0.04 -15.97
C GLY A 228 7.59 -1.00 -15.26
N ARG A 229 6.80 -0.54 -14.27
CA ARG A 229 5.64 -1.29 -13.77
C ARG A 229 4.62 -1.47 -14.88
N ARG A 230 3.97 -2.63 -14.88
CA ARG A 230 2.88 -3.04 -15.76
C ARG A 230 1.68 -3.42 -14.90
N SER A 231 0.47 -3.06 -15.29
CA SER A 231 -0.73 -3.55 -14.61
C SER A 231 -1.08 -4.96 -15.08
N LYS A 232 -1.56 -5.78 -14.15
CA LYS A 232 -2.03 -7.16 -14.40
C LYS A 232 -3.46 -7.41 -13.93
N VAL A 233 -4.16 -6.36 -13.53
CA VAL A 233 -5.50 -6.43 -12.95
C VAL A 233 -6.46 -5.67 -13.83
N LEU A 234 -7.64 -6.23 -14.08
CA LEU A 234 -8.77 -5.47 -14.62
C LEU A 234 -9.87 -5.40 -13.56
N ALA A 235 -10.33 -4.19 -13.26
CA ALA A 235 -11.61 -3.96 -12.63
C ALA A 235 -12.62 -3.68 -13.74
N GLU A 236 -13.66 -4.51 -13.90
CA GLU A 236 -14.65 -4.33 -14.96
C GLU A 236 -15.37 -2.97 -14.82
N PRO A 237 -15.38 -2.12 -15.86
CA PRO A 237 -16.19 -0.91 -15.88
C PRO A 237 -17.61 -1.17 -16.37
N ASN A 238 -18.57 -0.45 -15.79
CA ASN A 238 -19.94 -0.30 -16.31
C ASN A 238 -20.73 -1.61 -16.49
N GLY A 239 -20.34 -2.71 -15.86
CA GLY A 239 -20.93 -4.04 -16.11
C GLY A 239 -20.65 -4.60 -17.51
N ASN A 240 -19.73 -3.97 -18.27
CA ASN A 240 -19.49 -4.27 -19.68
C ASN A 240 -18.53 -5.45 -19.84
N LYS A 241 -19.12 -6.63 -20.09
CA LYS A 241 -18.39 -7.90 -20.26
C LYS A 241 -17.44 -7.93 -21.46
N THR A 242 -17.57 -6.98 -22.40
CA THR A 242 -16.60 -6.80 -23.49
C THR A 242 -15.18 -6.59 -22.96
N TYR A 243 -15.03 -5.87 -21.84
CA TYR A 243 -13.74 -5.65 -21.20
C TYR A 243 -13.13 -6.96 -20.68
N ILE A 244 -13.94 -7.82 -20.07
CA ILE A 244 -13.50 -9.16 -19.64
C ILE A 244 -13.10 -10.01 -20.85
N THR A 245 -13.92 -10.04 -21.91
CA THR A 245 -13.60 -10.78 -23.15
C THR A 245 -12.30 -10.31 -23.79
N ALA A 246 -12.06 -9.00 -23.82
CA ALA A 246 -10.81 -8.44 -24.32
C ALA A 246 -9.62 -8.78 -23.40
N ALA A 247 -9.80 -8.71 -22.08
CA ALA A 247 -8.76 -9.00 -21.10
C ALA A 247 -8.32 -10.48 -21.13
N GLN A 248 -9.26 -11.41 -21.33
CA GLN A 248 -8.94 -12.83 -21.53
C GLN A 248 -8.03 -13.09 -22.74
N ARG A 249 -7.98 -12.15 -23.69
CA ARG A 249 -7.11 -12.20 -24.89
C ARG A 249 -5.85 -11.35 -24.74
N TYR A 250 -5.71 -10.58 -23.66
CA TYR A 250 -4.58 -9.71 -23.40
C TYR A 250 -3.72 -10.28 -22.26
N ALA A 251 -2.69 -11.05 -22.64
CA ALA A 251 -1.86 -11.85 -21.73
C ALA A 251 -1.32 -11.13 -20.47
N PRO A 252 -1.00 -9.82 -20.49
CA PRO A 252 -0.58 -9.10 -19.29
C PRO A 252 -1.64 -9.01 -18.18
N ILE A 253 -2.95 -9.05 -18.51
CA ILE A 253 -4.00 -9.10 -17.49
C ILE A 253 -4.14 -10.55 -17.00
N GLN A 254 -3.88 -10.74 -15.70
CA GLN A 254 -3.79 -12.05 -15.07
C GLN A 254 -4.93 -12.31 -14.08
N ILE A 255 -5.57 -11.26 -13.54
CA ILE A 255 -6.72 -11.40 -12.65
C ILE A 255 -7.73 -10.28 -12.89
N MET A 256 -9.00 -10.59 -12.70
CA MET A 256 -10.10 -9.66 -12.97
C MET A 256 -11.04 -9.57 -11.77
N THR A 257 -11.82 -8.49 -11.70
CA THR A 257 -12.93 -8.39 -10.76
C THR A 257 -14.17 -7.70 -11.37
N ALA A 258 -15.35 -8.16 -11.00
CA ALA A 258 -16.64 -7.67 -11.50
C ALA A 258 -17.78 -7.92 -10.49
N GLN A 259 -18.89 -7.20 -10.62
CA GLN A 259 -20.07 -7.43 -9.77
C GLN A 259 -20.84 -8.70 -10.15
N THR A 260 -20.88 -9.06 -11.43
CA THR A 260 -21.69 -10.16 -11.96
C THR A 260 -20.88 -11.06 -12.88
N GLN A 261 -21.32 -12.32 -13.04
CA GLN A 261 -20.58 -13.36 -13.77
C GLN A 261 -19.15 -13.53 -13.22
N ALA A 262 -19.05 -13.50 -11.90
CA ALA A 262 -17.80 -13.49 -11.16
C ALA A 262 -17.88 -14.48 -9.99
N GLU A 263 -16.74 -15.05 -9.62
CA GLU A 263 -16.61 -16.07 -8.59
C GLU A 263 -16.46 -15.45 -7.21
N LYS A 264 -17.20 -15.97 -6.24
CA LYS A 264 -17.00 -15.64 -4.83
C LYS A 264 -15.69 -16.25 -4.34
N LEU A 265 -14.93 -15.48 -3.58
CA LEU A 265 -13.64 -15.90 -3.07
C LEU A 265 -13.77 -16.46 -1.65
N PHE A 266 -13.38 -17.71 -1.44
CA PHE A 266 -13.26 -18.32 -0.12
C PHE A 266 -11.79 -18.68 0.14
N PRO A 267 -10.99 -17.79 0.78
CA PRO A 267 -9.53 -17.89 0.71
C PRO A 267 -8.93 -19.20 1.22
N PHE A 268 -9.56 -19.80 2.24
CA PHE A 268 -9.13 -21.08 2.84
C PHE A 268 -9.51 -22.30 1.98
N GLN A 269 -10.42 -22.13 1.03
CA GLN A 269 -10.90 -23.18 0.14
C GLN A 269 -10.24 -23.14 -1.25
N VAL A 270 -9.45 -22.10 -1.56
CA VAL A 270 -8.74 -22.00 -2.85
C VAL A 270 -7.64 -23.06 -2.95
N LYS A 271 -7.72 -23.90 -4.00
CA LYS A 271 -6.77 -25.00 -4.28
C LYS A 271 -6.05 -24.88 -5.62
N LYS A 272 -6.34 -23.83 -6.40
CA LYS A 272 -5.72 -23.55 -7.71
C LYS A 272 -5.23 -22.10 -7.72
N ASP A 273 -4.34 -21.78 -8.65
CA ASP A 273 -4.05 -20.39 -8.91
C ASP A 273 -5.27 -19.69 -9.51
N LEU A 274 -5.29 -18.36 -9.42
CA LEU A 274 -6.41 -17.52 -9.82
C LEU A 274 -6.20 -16.87 -11.19
N ARG A 275 -5.31 -17.41 -12.03
CA ARG A 275 -5.00 -16.81 -13.34
C ARG A 275 -6.24 -16.84 -14.23
N GLY A 276 -6.60 -15.67 -14.77
CA GLY A 276 -7.77 -15.49 -15.63
C GLY A 276 -9.11 -15.52 -14.91
N VAL A 277 -9.13 -15.68 -13.57
CA VAL A 277 -10.37 -15.70 -12.79
C VAL A 277 -10.94 -14.29 -12.67
N VAL A 278 -12.28 -14.19 -12.75
CA VAL A 278 -13.03 -12.97 -12.47
C VAL A 278 -13.60 -13.10 -11.06
N LEU A 279 -13.05 -12.37 -10.09
CA LEU A 279 -13.52 -12.41 -8.71
C LEU A 279 -14.66 -11.43 -8.46
N ASN A 280 -15.66 -11.86 -7.70
CA ASN A 280 -16.78 -11.03 -7.31
C ASN A 280 -16.29 -9.88 -6.41
N ARG A 281 -16.84 -8.70 -6.64
CA ARG A 281 -16.76 -7.56 -5.72
C ARG A 281 -18.12 -6.90 -5.60
N ASN A 282 -18.37 -6.27 -4.46
CA ASN A 282 -19.64 -5.63 -4.15
C ASN A 282 -19.48 -4.12 -3.94
N PHE A 283 -20.42 -3.37 -4.48
CA PHE A 283 -20.60 -1.94 -4.20
C PHE A 283 -21.79 -1.84 -3.26
N SER A 284 -21.51 -1.66 -1.98
CA SER A 284 -22.53 -1.63 -0.94
C SER A 284 -22.26 -0.49 0.02
N GLU A 285 -23.31 -0.02 0.66
CA GLU A 285 -23.18 0.96 1.73
C GLU A 285 -22.29 0.43 2.85
N ILE A 286 -21.61 1.34 3.56
CA ILE A 286 -20.69 0.99 4.65
C ILE A 286 -21.40 0.16 5.72
N ALA A 287 -22.65 0.49 6.05
CA ALA A 287 -23.44 -0.26 7.03
C ALA A 287 -23.65 -1.72 6.60
N ALA A 288 -24.09 -1.96 5.36
CA ALA A 288 -24.25 -3.30 4.82
C ALA A 288 -22.92 -4.07 4.73
N THR A 289 -21.82 -3.36 4.44
CA THR A 289 -20.47 -3.95 4.44
C THR A 289 -20.06 -4.39 5.84
N LYS A 290 -20.33 -3.59 6.88
CA LYS A 290 -20.09 -3.97 8.28
C LYS A 290 -20.92 -5.18 8.69
N GLU A 291 -22.22 -5.19 8.36
CA GLU A 291 -23.10 -6.34 8.61
C GLU A 291 -22.58 -7.61 7.92
N PHE A 292 -22.10 -7.49 6.68
CA PHE A 292 -21.49 -8.60 5.96
C PHE A 292 -20.23 -9.10 6.67
N ILE A 293 -19.31 -8.21 7.05
CA ILE A 293 -18.10 -8.56 7.84
C ILE A 293 -18.50 -9.32 9.10
N GLU A 294 -19.42 -8.77 9.90
CA GLU A 294 -19.88 -9.40 11.14
C GLU A 294 -20.54 -10.75 10.90
N SER A 295 -21.24 -10.94 9.77
CA SER A 295 -21.81 -12.23 9.39
C SER A 295 -20.72 -13.27 9.07
N GLN A 296 -19.66 -12.88 8.35
CA GLN A 296 -18.55 -13.77 8.02
C GLN A 296 -17.74 -14.13 9.28
N LEU A 297 -17.55 -13.19 10.20
CA LEU A 297 -16.80 -13.43 11.42
C LEU A 297 -17.50 -14.38 12.41
N LYS A 298 -18.80 -14.65 12.24
CA LYS A 298 -19.53 -15.71 12.96
C LYS A 298 -19.23 -17.13 12.45
N LEU A 299 -18.66 -17.25 11.25
CA LEU A 299 -18.29 -18.53 10.64
C LEU A 299 -16.87 -18.95 11.05
N ALA A 300 -16.59 -20.25 10.93
CA ALA A 300 -15.22 -20.76 10.98
C ALA A 300 -14.38 -20.10 9.89
N LYS A 301 -13.09 -19.81 10.15
CA LYS A 301 -12.23 -19.08 9.20
C LYS A 301 -12.15 -19.77 7.83
N GLU A 302 -12.28 -21.10 7.82
CA GLU A 302 -12.27 -21.94 6.62
C GLU A 302 -13.49 -21.72 5.70
N GLU A 303 -14.57 -21.18 6.24
CA GLU A 303 -15.88 -20.99 5.56
C GLU A 303 -16.14 -19.53 5.17
N ARG A 304 -15.26 -18.60 5.56
CA ARG A 304 -15.47 -17.17 5.33
C ARG A 304 -15.28 -16.82 3.86
N GLU A 305 -16.25 -16.10 3.32
CA GLU A 305 -16.11 -15.36 2.06
C GLU A 305 -15.18 -14.16 2.29
N ALA A 306 -14.28 -13.90 1.35
CA ALA A 306 -13.49 -12.67 1.35
C ALA A 306 -14.41 -11.46 1.19
N VAL A 307 -14.10 -10.37 1.90
CA VAL A 307 -14.85 -9.13 1.79
C VAL A 307 -14.23 -8.30 0.66
N CYS A 308 -14.73 -8.52 -0.56
CA CYS A 308 -14.27 -7.84 -1.77
C CYS A 308 -15.17 -6.64 -2.08
N VAL A 309 -14.65 -5.43 -1.93
CA VAL A 309 -15.39 -4.17 -2.04
C VAL A 309 -14.92 -3.36 -3.25
N GLY A 310 -15.88 -2.87 -4.02
CA GLY A 310 -15.71 -1.82 -5.02
C GLY A 310 -16.22 -0.48 -4.49
N VAL A 311 -15.53 0.61 -4.79
CA VAL A 311 -15.96 1.97 -4.46
C VAL A 311 -15.55 2.96 -5.56
N HIS A 312 -16.36 3.99 -5.82
CA HIS A 312 -15.98 5.09 -6.72
C HIS A 312 -15.24 6.18 -5.93
N GLY A 313 -15.99 7.04 -5.24
CA GLY A 313 -15.45 8.12 -4.42
C GLY A 313 -15.38 7.74 -2.94
N THR A 314 -14.33 8.19 -2.26
CA THR A 314 -14.16 8.05 -0.82
C THR A 314 -14.17 9.42 -0.15
N GLY A 315 -14.75 9.48 1.05
CA GLY A 315 -14.88 10.70 1.87
C GLY A 315 -14.77 10.37 3.36
N THR A 316 -15.20 11.29 4.23
CA THR A 316 -15.08 11.15 5.69
C THR A 316 -15.65 9.82 6.21
N GLU A 317 -16.80 9.36 5.72
CA GLU A 317 -17.42 8.11 6.16
C GLU A 317 -16.54 6.88 5.84
N TRP A 318 -15.84 6.90 4.70
CA TRP A 318 -14.88 5.85 4.33
C TRP A 318 -13.63 5.91 5.21
N VAL A 319 -13.15 7.10 5.55
CA VAL A 319 -12.04 7.29 6.50
C VAL A 319 -12.41 6.68 7.86
N GLU A 320 -13.61 6.98 8.36
CA GLU A 320 -14.13 6.43 9.63
C GLU A 320 -14.31 4.91 9.55
N PHE A 321 -14.72 4.38 8.39
CA PHE A 321 -14.81 2.94 8.17
C PHE A 321 -13.43 2.26 8.20
N PHE A 322 -12.41 2.83 7.55
CA PHE A 322 -11.05 2.29 7.60
C PHE A 322 -10.46 2.37 9.02
N LEU A 323 -10.74 3.44 9.75
CA LEU A 323 -10.37 3.57 11.15
C LEU A 323 -11.05 2.47 12.00
N TRP A 324 -12.34 2.23 11.79
CA TRP A 324 -13.06 1.14 12.46
C TRP A 324 -12.47 -0.23 12.14
N LEU A 325 -12.11 -0.52 10.87
CA LEU A 325 -11.42 -1.77 10.51
C LEU A 325 -10.10 -1.93 11.26
N ASN A 326 -9.29 -0.87 11.37
CA ASN A 326 -8.05 -0.87 12.13
C ASN A 326 -8.29 -1.14 13.63
N ASP A 327 -9.27 -0.46 14.21
CA ASP A 327 -9.54 -0.47 15.66
C ASP A 327 -10.24 -1.75 16.11
N GLN A 328 -10.94 -2.46 15.21
CA GLN A 328 -11.59 -3.73 15.53
C GLN A 328 -10.73 -4.93 15.15
N TYR A 329 -10.12 -4.90 13.95
CA TYR A 329 -9.52 -6.10 13.35
C TYR A 329 -8.09 -5.92 12.85
N GLY A 330 -7.57 -4.69 12.90
CA GLY A 330 -6.18 -4.38 12.58
C GLY A 330 -5.29 -4.37 13.83
N LYS A 331 -4.19 -3.63 13.75
CA LYS A 331 -3.13 -3.57 14.77
C LYS A 331 -3.58 -3.00 16.11
N ASP A 332 -4.68 -2.24 16.13
CA ASP A 332 -5.26 -1.67 17.35
C ASP A 332 -6.48 -2.50 17.85
N GLY A 333 -6.80 -3.60 17.16
CA GLY A 333 -7.87 -4.53 17.48
C GLY A 333 -7.36 -5.96 17.72
N ASP A 334 -8.04 -6.95 17.15
CA ASP A 334 -7.64 -8.37 17.28
C ASP A 334 -6.56 -8.83 16.29
N ASP A 335 -6.09 -7.93 15.43
CA ASP A 335 -5.08 -8.14 14.41
C ASP A 335 -5.36 -9.34 13.46
N SER A 336 -6.65 -9.67 13.27
CA SER A 336 -7.10 -10.82 12.49
C SER A 336 -7.22 -10.58 10.99
N LEU A 337 -7.19 -9.33 10.55
CA LEU A 337 -7.48 -8.91 9.17
C LEU A 337 -6.24 -8.85 8.29
N TRP A 338 -6.32 -9.39 7.07
CA TRP A 338 -5.46 -9.00 5.95
C TRP A 338 -6.23 -8.08 5.00
N PHE A 339 -5.91 -6.78 5.03
CA PHE A 339 -6.46 -5.79 4.09
C PHE A 339 -5.39 -5.46 3.05
N THR A 340 -5.60 -5.92 1.82
CA THR A 340 -4.64 -5.77 0.72
C THR A 340 -5.30 -5.44 -0.63
N SER A 341 -4.45 -5.15 -1.62
CA SER A 341 -4.80 -5.05 -3.02
C SER A 341 -5.13 -6.43 -3.62
N LEU A 342 -5.95 -6.44 -4.67
CA LEU A 342 -6.24 -7.68 -5.42
C LEU A 342 -4.96 -8.29 -6.03
N GLU A 343 -4.04 -7.42 -6.42
CA GLU A 343 -2.77 -7.78 -7.07
C GLU A 343 -1.84 -8.55 -6.12
N GLU A 344 -1.66 -8.08 -4.89
CA GLU A 344 -0.83 -8.75 -3.88
C GLU A 344 -1.46 -10.08 -3.43
N TYR A 345 -2.79 -10.13 -3.28
CA TYR A 345 -3.47 -11.39 -2.96
C TYR A 345 -3.29 -12.44 -4.06
N TYR A 346 -3.42 -12.03 -5.34
CA TYR A 346 -3.19 -12.90 -6.49
C TYR A 346 -1.79 -13.51 -6.48
N GLU A 347 -0.75 -12.69 -6.31
CA GLU A 347 0.63 -13.18 -6.28
C GLU A 347 0.87 -14.13 -5.09
N TYR A 348 0.35 -13.78 -3.91
CA TYR A 348 0.46 -14.65 -2.73
C TYR A 348 -0.22 -16.01 -2.94
N ASN A 349 -1.43 -16.01 -3.53
CA ASN A 349 -2.11 -17.22 -3.93
C ASN A 349 -1.25 -18.03 -4.92
N TYR A 350 -0.66 -17.38 -5.93
CA TYR A 350 0.22 -18.04 -6.89
C TYR A 350 1.42 -18.71 -6.21
N TYR A 351 2.11 -18.02 -5.30
CA TYR A 351 3.22 -18.60 -4.53
C TYR A 351 2.77 -19.76 -3.63
N ARG A 352 1.57 -19.70 -3.07
CA ARG A 352 1.04 -20.81 -2.26
C ARG A 352 0.78 -22.08 -3.08
N ILE A 353 0.39 -21.93 -4.34
CA ILE A 353 0.07 -23.05 -5.24
C ILE A 353 1.32 -23.60 -5.93
N HIS A 354 2.22 -22.71 -6.37
CA HIS A 354 3.37 -23.05 -7.22
C HIS A 354 4.72 -22.99 -6.52
N GLY A 355 4.77 -22.44 -5.31
CA GLY A 355 6.00 -22.33 -4.51
C GLY A 355 6.52 -23.70 -4.10
N ILE A 356 7.85 -23.84 -4.12
CA ILE A 356 8.53 -25.09 -3.78
C ILE A 356 9.32 -24.86 -2.49
N ILE A 357 9.06 -25.68 -1.48
CA ILE A 357 9.80 -25.67 -0.21
C ILE A 357 10.55 -26.99 -0.10
N LYS A 358 11.87 -26.92 -0.10
CA LYS A 358 12.74 -28.06 0.20
C LYS A 358 13.32 -27.92 1.60
N LYS A 359 13.02 -28.90 2.43
CA LYS A 359 13.57 -29.06 3.77
C LYS A 359 14.84 -29.91 3.69
N VAL A 360 15.93 -29.46 4.30
CA VAL A 360 17.19 -30.20 4.42
C VAL A 360 17.63 -30.19 5.87
N VAL A 361 17.60 -31.37 6.52
CA VAL A 361 18.19 -31.56 7.84
C VAL A 361 19.70 -31.65 7.66
N VAL A 362 20.42 -30.65 8.16
CA VAL A 362 21.89 -30.60 8.06
C VAL A 362 22.53 -31.43 9.16
N ASP A 363 22.00 -31.29 10.38
CA ASP A 363 22.36 -32.05 11.57
C ASP A 363 21.21 -31.97 12.61
N GLU A 364 21.43 -32.48 13.82
CA GLU A 364 20.44 -32.51 14.92
C GLU A 364 20.01 -31.12 15.45
N HIS A 365 20.69 -30.05 15.04
CA HIS A 365 20.46 -28.68 15.50
C HIS A 365 20.23 -27.68 14.35
N THR A 366 20.36 -28.11 13.10
CA THR A 366 20.36 -27.21 11.96
C THR A 366 19.38 -27.66 10.87
N LEU A 367 18.38 -26.80 10.61
CA LEU A 367 17.45 -26.95 9.50
C LEU A 367 17.78 -25.93 8.41
N LYS A 368 17.97 -26.40 7.18
CA LYS A 368 18.01 -25.53 6.01
C LYS A 368 16.69 -25.63 5.25
N LEU A 369 16.11 -24.47 4.94
CA LEU A 369 14.97 -24.32 4.04
C LEU A 369 15.44 -23.68 2.74
N ILE A 370 15.09 -24.29 1.62
CA ILE A 370 15.27 -23.72 0.28
C ILE A 370 13.87 -23.46 -0.26
N VAL A 371 13.53 -22.19 -0.46
CA VAL A 371 12.19 -21.73 -0.83
C VAL A 371 12.26 -21.08 -2.21
N THR A 372 11.56 -21.67 -3.17
CA THR A 372 11.44 -21.12 -4.53
C THR A 372 10.07 -20.48 -4.68
N LEU A 373 10.07 -19.18 -4.96
CA LEU A 373 8.89 -18.39 -5.32
C LEU A 373 8.94 -18.14 -6.83
N PRO A 374 8.26 -18.97 -7.65
CA PRO A 374 8.17 -18.71 -9.08
C PRO A 374 7.31 -17.47 -9.33
N ALA A 375 7.67 -16.68 -10.33
CA ALA A 375 6.88 -15.52 -10.75
C ALA A 375 6.44 -15.69 -12.19
N GLU A 376 5.24 -15.22 -12.49
CA GLU A 376 4.88 -14.88 -13.86
C GLU A 376 5.34 -13.46 -14.18
N GLU A 377 5.12 -13.03 -15.43
CA GLU A 377 5.33 -11.64 -15.79
C GLU A 377 4.56 -10.71 -14.85
N ASN A 378 5.17 -9.56 -14.55
CA ASN A 378 4.57 -8.44 -13.81
C ASN A 378 4.28 -8.72 -12.33
N PHE A 379 5.03 -9.61 -11.66
CA PHE A 379 4.94 -9.80 -10.20
C PHE A 379 5.80 -8.77 -9.45
N TYR A 380 5.27 -8.20 -8.36
CA TYR A 380 5.90 -7.10 -7.60
C TYR A 380 5.86 -7.27 -6.07
N TYR A 381 5.17 -8.31 -5.57
CA TYR A 381 5.03 -8.61 -4.15
C TYR A 381 5.63 -9.99 -3.79
N PRO A 382 6.93 -10.27 -4.06
CA PRO A 382 7.58 -11.55 -3.78
C PRO A 382 7.84 -11.74 -2.27
N SER A 383 6.78 -11.81 -1.49
CA SER A 383 6.81 -12.03 -0.05
C SER A 383 5.76 -13.05 0.38
N VAL A 384 6.16 -13.96 1.27
CA VAL A 384 5.31 -15.04 1.77
C VAL A 384 5.44 -15.20 3.28
N THR A 385 4.48 -15.90 3.87
CA THR A 385 4.57 -16.41 5.23
C THR A 385 4.83 -17.92 5.15
N LEU A 386 5.66 -18.44 6.05
CA LEU A 386 5.98 -19.85 6.20
C LEU A 386 5.67 -20.26 7.64
N ASN A 387 4.90 -21.32 7.83
CA ASN A 387 4.67 -21.91 9.14
C ASN A 387 5.57 -23.14 9.31
N LEU A 388 6.35 -23.18 10.40
CA LEU A 388 7.17 -24.32 10.80
C LEU A 388 6.55 -25.00 12.02
N GLU A 389 5.56 -25.87 11.79
CA GLU A 389 4.92 -26.65 12.86
C GLU A 389 5.94 -27.62 13.48
N GLY A 390 5.99 -27.70 14.81
CA GLY A 390 6.95 -28.56 15.53
C GLY A 390 8.30 -27.89 15.82
N MET A 391 8.47 -26.62 15.45
CA MET A 391 9.64 -25.81 15.81
C MET A 391 9.20 -24.55 16.57
N PRO A 392 9.09 -24.61 17.91
CA PRO A 392 8.74 -23.45 18.72
C PRO A 392 9.80 -22.34 18.64
N GLU A 393 9.38 -21.08 18.70
CA GLU A 393 10.30 -19.93 18.61
C GLU A 393 11.37 -19.97 19.71
N SER A 394 10.99 -20.41 20.92
CA SER A 394 11.88 -20.56 22.07
C SER A 394 13.00 -21.58 21.87
N ALA A 395 12.88 -22.47 20.88
CA ALA A 395 13.90 -23.42 20.49
C ALA A 395 14.91 -22.84 19.49
N ILE A 396 14.58 -21.74 18.79
CA ILE A 396 15.45 -21.12 17.79
C ILE A 396 16.58 -20.35 18.50
N LEU A 397 17.81 -20.65 18.11
CA LEU A 397 19.02 -19.95 18.57
C LEU A 397 19.42 -18.83 17.60
N SER A 398 19.36 -19.11 16.30
CA SER A 398 19.68 -18.15 15.27
C SER A 398 18.96 -18.47 13.96
N VAL A 399 18.77 -17.43 13.16
CA VAL A 399 18.25 -17.53 11.79
C VAL A 399 19.18 -16.72 10.91
N SER A 400 19.63 -17.33 9.81
CA SER A 400 20.33 -16.62 8.74
C SER A 400 19.63 -16.88 7.41
N ALA A 401 19.66 -15.91 6.52
CA ALA A 401 19.07 -15.99 5.20
C ALA A 401 20.00 -15.33 4.19
N ASP A 402 20.03 -15.86 2.97
CA ASP A 402 20.85 -15.34 1.88
C ASP A 402 20.47 -13.90 1.48
N ASP A 403 21.24 -13.32 0.56
CA ASP A 403 21.06 -11.95 0.13
C ASP A 403 19.80 -11.70 -0.71
N ASN A 404 19.13 -12.73 -1.20
CA ASN A 404 17.86 -12.57 -1.90
C ASN A 404 16.72 -12.27 -0.93
N VAL A 405 16.81 -12.74 0.33
CA VAL A 405 15.91 -12.30 1.41
C VAL A 405 16.32 -10.89 1.86
N LYS A 406 15.48 -9.89 1.59
CA LYS A 406 15.69 -8.51 2.03
C LYS A 406 14.93 -8.17 3.31
N GLY A 407 13.76 -8.78 3.51
CA GLY A 407 12.97 -8.69 4.73
C GLY A 407 12.81 -10.04 5.39
N LEU A 408 12.93 -10.07 6.72
CA LEU A 408 12.77 -11.28 7.53
C LEU A 408 12.27 -10.90 8.92
N SER A 409 11.14 -11.48 9.31
CA SER A 409 10.61 -11.46 10.66
C SER A 409 10.06 -12.83 11.02
N TYR A 410 10.02 -13.18 12.30
CA TYR A 410 9.46 -14.45 12.76
C TYR A 410 8.96 -14.33 14.19
N ALA A 411 7.96 -15.13 14.53
CA ALA A 411 7.36 -15.19 15.86
C ALA A 411 6.63 -16.51 16.07
N SER A 412 6.31 -16.81 17.33
CA SER A 412 5.53 -17.98 17.72
C SER A 412 4.17 -18.00 17.02
N TYR A 413 3.80 -19.15 16.46
CA TYR A 413 2.48 -19.38 15.87
C TYR A 413 2.04 -20.83 16.04
N GLY A 414 0.89 -21.05 16.68
CA GLY A 414 0.40 -22.39 17.00
C GLY A 414 1.40 -23.20 17.82
N GLN A 415 1.75 -24.40 17.36
CA GLN A 415 2.76 -25.27 17.97
C GLN A 415 4.17 -25.10 17.35
N GLY A 416 4.41 -23.96 16.72
CA GLY A 416 5.63 -23.72 15.94
C GLY A 416 5.99 -22.25 15.84
N THR A 417 6.64 -21.90 14.74
CA THR A 417 7.08 -20.54 14.43
C THR A 417 6.59 -20.16 13.04
N MET A 418 6.05 -18.95 12.89
CA MET A 418 5.82 -18.35 11.59
C MET A 418 7.00 -17.49 11.20
N PHE A 419 7.36 -17.51 9.93
CA PHE A 419 8.36 -16.66 9.31
C PHE A 419 7.68 -15.84 8.22
N HIS A 420 7.98 -14.55 8.15
CA HIS A 420 7.67 -13.73 7.00
C HIS A 420 8.96 -13.42 6.25
N ILE A 421 8.99 -13.74 4.95
CA ILE A 421 10.11 -13.47 4.07
C ILE A 421 9.69 -12.48 2.99
N ASP A 422 10.52 -11.48 2.74
CA ASP A 422 10.35 -10.50 1.68
C ASP A 422 11.57 -10.49 0.77
N CYS A 423 11.34 -10.80 -0.50
CA CYS A 423 12.38 -10.93 -1.51
C CYS A 423 12.36 -9.78 -2.53
N ARG A 424 11.70 -8.66 -2.22
CA ARG A 424 11.73 -7.45 -3.08
C ARG A 424 13.17 -6.99 -3.24
N LYS A 425 13.68 -7.06 -4.46
CA LYS A 425 15.13 -6.90 -4.74
C LYS A 425 15.70 -5.58 -4.25
N LYS A 426 14.90 -4.51 -4.31
CA LYS A 426 15.30 -3.13 -4.03
C LYS A 426 14.74 -2.59 -2.72
N LEU A 427 14.34 -3.49 -1.80
CA LEU A 427 13.74 -3.11 -0.53
C LEU A 427 14.69 -2.29 0.36
N VAL A 428 16.00 -2.58 0.34
CA VAL A 428 17.00 -1.82 1.13
C VAL A 428 17.14 -0.40 0.59
N GLU A 429 17.24 -0.23 -0.73
CA GLU A 429 17.28 1.09 -1.37
C GLU A 429 15.98 1.86 -1.12
N HIS A 430 14.84 1.16 -1.12
CA HIS A 430 13.55 1.75 -0.82
C HIS A 430 13.45 2.27 0.62
N ALA A 431 13.90 1.48 1.61
CA ALA A 431 13.99 1.94 2.99
C ALA A 431 14.95 3.12 3.14
N THR A 432 16.09 3.07 2.44
CA THR A 432 17.08 4.16 2.43
C THR A 432 16.47 5.46 1.90
N HIS A 433 15.66 5.41 0.84
CA HIS A 433 14.95 6.58 0.32
C HIS A 433 14.12 7.26 1.41
N PHE A 434 13.31 6.52 2.16
CA PHE A 434 12.47 7.12 3.21
C PHE A 434 13.27 7.67 4.39
N VAL A 435 14.43 7.07 4.71
CA VAL A 435 15.37 7.65 5.68
C VAL A 435 15.93 8.97 5.17
N GLU A 436 16.34 9.04 3.90
CA GLU A 436 16.85 10.27 3.28
C GLU A 436 15.76 11.36 3.18
N GLN A 437 14.50 10.98 2.92
CA GLN A 437 13.37 11.91 2.96
C GLN A 437 13.17 12.48 4.37
N TYR A 438 13.29 11.67 5.42
CA TYR A 438 13.25 12.14 6.79
C TYR A 438 14.42 13.08 7.12
N GLU A 439 15.65 12.73 6.73
CA GLU A 439 16.81 13.59 6.95
C GLU A 439 16.68 14.95 6.26
N LYS A 440 16.12 14.96 5.04
CA LYS A 440 15.87 16.19 4.29
C LYS A 440 14.72 17.02 4.87
N PHE A 441 13.67 16.35 5.35
CA PHE A 441 12.45 16.97 5.88
C PHE A 441 12.05 16.28 7.19
N PRO A 442 12.58 16.70 8.35
CA PRO A 442 12.47 15.98 9.62
C PRO A 442 11.11 16.20 10.31
N THR A 443 10.04 15.71 9.67
CA THR A 443 8.68 15.69 10.23
C THR A 443 8.40 14.34 10.89
N GLU A 444 7.46 14.30 11.84
CA GLU A 444 7.05 13.05 12.48
C GLU A 444 6.46 12.04 11.47
N ILE A 445 5.78 12.53 10.43
CA ILE A 445 5.24 11.68 9.37
C ILE A 445 6.36 11.00 8.59
N ASN A 446 7.39 11.75 8.18
CA ASN A 446 8.54 11.19 7.46
C ASN A 446 9.35 10.24 8.36
N ARG A 447 9.49 10.57 9.65
CA ARG A 447 10.12 9.68 10.64
C ARG A 447 9.38 8.35 10.72
N ARG A 448 8.05 8.38 10.84
CA ARG A 448 7.21 7.18 10.90
C ARG A 448 7.33 6.32 9.65
N ASP A 449 7.44 6.92 8.47
CA ASP A 449 7.66 6.17 7.23
C ASP A 449 9.06 5.57 7.17
N ALA A 450 10.10 6.33 7.54
CA ALA A 450 11.46 5.82 7.64
C ALA A 450 11.56 4.61 8.59
N VAL A 451 10.90 4.69 9.76
CA VAL A 451 10.79 3.58 10.71
C VAL A 451 10.04 2.41 10.08
N TYR A 452 8.88 2.66 9.47
CA TYR A 452 8.06 1.63 8.84
C TYR A 452 8.84 0.83 7.79
N PHE A 453 9.45 1.50 6.80
CA PHE A 453 10.17 0.80 5.73
C PHE A 453 11.48 0.16 6.21
N THR A 454 12.15 0.74 7.22
CA THR A 454 13.35 0.12 7.81
C THR A 454 12.99 -1.13 8.63
N ALA A 455 11.82 -1.16 9.27
CA ALA A 455 11.35 -2.32 10.03
C ALA A 455 11.14 -3.56 9.13
N LEU A 456 10.75 -3.36 7.87
CA LEU A 456 10.58 -4.43 6.88
C LEU A 456 11.87 -5.18 6.54
N LEU A 457 13.04 -4.59 6.79
CA LEU A 457 14.33 -5.21 6.47
C LEU A 457 14.67 -6.35 7.43
N LYS A 458 15.39 -7.36 6.94
CA LYS A 458 16.03 -8.37 7.79
C LYS A 458 17.09 -7.73 8.67
N ASN A 459 17.34 -8.32 9.83
CA ASN A 459 18.44 -7.89 10.70
C ASN A 459 19.76 -7.97 9.93
N SER A 460 20.46 -6.85 9.84
CA SER A 460 21.67 -6.66 9.05
C SER A 460 22.39 -5.39 9.49
N PRO A 461 23.72 -5.27 9.23
CA PRO A 461 24.45 -4.03 9.48
C PRO A 461 23.82 -2.82 8.77
N GLN A 462 23.23 -3.02 7.59
CA GLN A 462 22.53 -1.99 6.83
C GLN A 462 21.26 -1.52 7.56
N LYS A 463 20.43 -2.43 8.07
CA LYS A 463 19.26 -2.07 8.89
C LYS A 463 19.68 -1.27 10.13
N GLU A 464 20.72 -1.71 10.82
CA GLU A 464 21.25 -0.98 12.00
C GLU A 464 21.77 0.41 11.64
N ALA A 465 22.45 0.57 10.49
CA ALA A 465 22.93 1.85 10.01
C ALA A 465 21.77 2.80 9.68
N LEU A 466 20.70 2.31 9.04
CA LEU A 466 19.49 3.08 8.79
C LEU A 466 18.80 3.48 10.09
N LEU A 467 18.62 2.56 11.04
CA LEU A 467 18.00 2.86 12.34
C LEU A 467 18.76 3.95 13.13
N LYS A 468 20.09 4.03 13.00
CA LYS A 468 20.89 5.09 13.62
C LYS A 468 20.64 6.48 13.04
N ARG A 469 20.15 6.57 11.79
CA ARG A 469 19.84 7.83 11.08
C ARG A 469 18.43 8.36 11.38
N ILE A 470 17.56 7.56 11.99
CA ILE A 470 16.16 7.91 12.28
C ILE A 470 15.96 8.32 13.77
N LYS A 471 17.06 8.63 14.46
CA LYS A 471 17.06 8.94 15.89
C LYS A 471 16.64 10.37 16.20
#